data_AF-A0A2M8KC78-F1
#
_entry.id   AF-A0A2M8KC78-F1
#
_cell.length_a   1.000
_cell.length_b   1.000
_cell.length_c   1.000
_cell.angle_alpha   90.00
_cell.angle_beta   90.00
_cell.angle_gamma   90.00
#
_symmetry.space_group_name_H-M   'P 1'
#
loop_
_entity.id
_entity.type
_entity.pdbx_description
1 polymer ?
#
loop_
_entity_poly.entity_id
_entity_poly.type
_entity_poly.pdbx_seq_one_letter_code
_entity_poly.pdbx_strand_id
1 'polypeptide(L)'
;MKLPTKITRQYKHSFKVSKLGLIAISISARCESRKQLNSNKDEDLRAEIDDRRFREIPPEKNIQLFNIPASWNGSKLKGLKKTIVFLTVLNKGEHTISLIPQNSALIEDIKIEELSKTQNPTFNLEEQAEDGDRRPWYVFVLVDLPLKTITAKVTTKYRWWDSDDVKLIIDGEIQKNKLSLFHRYWFWAGSLVKKLLRKETKEHTFETKLVQGTHYIEFWADKTPILHKVELDVGERIEFKRIPTVDDPEWTGDLEDDPEDILLARVIYGEAGGTPKLAKIAVGWSIRNRVEDSQHRWGDTYHEIILREKQYDSLWNKETRQKVRVPPIDNKLEEKAWQDSYKAARQVINSEVKDLTSGANHFYSIYVSKPDWAEEEKFIFSVDNLRFYKL
;
A
#
# COMPACT_ATOMS: atom_id res chain seq x y z
N MET A 1 -6.26 16.01 11.37
CA MET A 1 -5.15 16.89 11.79
C MET A 1 -5.15 18.12 10.89
N LYS A 2 -4.99 19.34 11.42
CA LYS A 2 -4.85 20.54 10.58
C LYS A 2 -3.40 20.66 10.14
N LEU A 3 -3.16 20.78 8.83
CA LEU A 3 -1.84 21.00 8.25
C LEU A 3 -1.63 22.51 7.99
N PRO A 4 -0.38 23.01 8.03
CA PRO A 4 0.85 22.29 8.34
C PRO A 4 0.98 21.96 9.84
N THR A 5 1.74 20.92 10.19
CA THR A 5 1.95 20.53 11.60
C THR A 5 3.22 19.73 11.83
N LYS A 6 3.84 19.91 13.00
CA LYS A 6 5.05 19.20 13.40
C LYS A 6 4.68 17.95 14.18
N ILE A 7 5.15 16.79 13.71
CA ILE A 7 4.96 15.50 14.37
C ILE A 7 6.26 15.04 15.04
N THR A 8 6.16 14.46 16.23
CA THR A 8 7.29 13.88 16.99
C THR A 8 7.10 12.38 17.27
N ARG A 9 5.95 11.84 16.87
CA ARG A 9 5.57 10.43 16.98
C ARG A 9 4.90 10.02 15.67
N GLN A 10 4.74 8.72 15.47
CA GLN A 10 4.02 8.20 14.30
C GLN A 10 2.63 8.82 14.21
N TYR A 11 2.31 9.32 13.02
CA TYR A 11 0.99 9.80 12.67
C TYR A 11 0.40 8.87 11.60
N LYS A 12 -0.81 8.36 11.84
CA LYS A 12 -1.57 7.58 10.87
C LYS A 12 -2.64 8.46 10.23
N HIS A 13 -2.58 8.58 8.92
CA HIS A 13 -3.63 9.23 8.11
C HIS A 13 -4.44 8.15 7.40
N SER A 14 -5.69 7.98 7.80
CA SER A 14 -6.64 7.10 7.11
C SER A 14 -7.30 7.83 5.96
N PHE A 15 -7.52 7.12 4.87
CA PHE A 15 -8.26 7.61 3.71
C PHE A 15 -9.00 6.48 3.01
N LYS A 16 -10.07 6.82 2.30
CA LYS A 16 -10.87 5.87 1.54
C LYS A 16 -10.54 5.93 0.06
N VAL A 17 -10.49 4.75 -0.56
CA VAL A 17 -10.45 4.57 -2.00
C VAL A 17 -11.80 4.05 -2.46
N SER A 18 -12.40 4.72 -3.46
CA SER A 18 -13.76 4.45 -3.91
C SER A 18 -13.90 3.21 -4.79
N LYS A 19 -12.81 2.84 -5.47
CA LYS A 19 -12.72 1.68 -6.37
C LYS A 19 -11.27 1.25 -6.53
N LEU A 20 -11.06 -0.03 -6.86
CA LEU A 20 -9.75 -0.51 -7.29
C LEU A 20 -9.17 0.39 -8.39
N GLY A 21 -7.93 0.83 -8.20
CA GLY A 21 -7.20 1.50 -9.26
C GLY A 21 -5.94 2.20 -8.79
N LEU A 22 -5.30 2.87 -9.75
CA LEU A 22 -4.12 3.67 -9.51
C LEU A 22 -4.46 4.91 -8.67
N ILE A 23 -3.68 5.12 -7.62
CA ILE A 23 -3.81 6.22 -6.68
C ILE A 23 -2.48 6.98 -6.65
N ALA A 24 -2.55 8.31 -6.64
CA ALA A 24 -1.41 9.17 -6.32
C ALA A 24 -1.57 9.74 -4.91
N ILE A 25 -0.60 9.45 -4.05
CA ILE A 25 -0.51 9.96 -2.68
C ILE A 25 0.66 10.95 -2.63
N SER A 26 0.35 12.23 -2.64
CA SER A 26 1.32 13.32 -2.59
C SER A 26 1.49 13.81 -1.15
N ILE A 27 2.70 13.72 -0.62
CA ILE A 27 3.04 14.19 0.72
C ILE A 27 4.12 15.25 0.59
N SER A 28 3.90 16.42 1.19
CA SER A 28 4.91 17.47 1.30
C SER A 28 5.35 17.59 2.75
N ALA A 29 6.66 17.57 2.99
CA ALA A 29 7.21 17.72 4.33
C ALA A 29 8.58 18.39 4.31
N ARG A 30 8.99 18.83 5.50
CA ARG A 30 10.30 19.41 5.79
C ARG A 30 10.94 18.69 6.97
N CYS A 31 12.25 18.54 6.87
CA CYS A 31 13.08 18.03 7.94
C CYS A 31 14.33 18.90 8.05
N GLU A 32 14.63 19.34 9.27
CA GLU A 32 15.79 20.17 9.58
C GLU A 32 17.05 19.33 9.80
N SER A 33 18.20 19.88 9.40
CA SER A 33 19.48 19.26 9.70
C SER A 33 19.84 19.44 11.18
N ARG A 34 20.68 18.56 11.70
CA ARG A 34 21.27 18.62 13.04
C ARG A 34 21.93 19.97 13.35
N LYS A 35 22.49 20.63 12.31
CA LYS A 35 23.10 21.96 12.42
C LYS A 35 22.05 23.05 12.65
N GLN A 36 20.88 22.97 12.00
CA GLN A 36 19.79 23.92 12.22
C GLN A 36 19.15 23.73 13.60
N LEU A 37 19.10 22.48 14.05
CA LEU A 37 18.51 22.10 15.33
C LEU A 37 19.44 22.32 16.53
N ASN A 38 20.73 22.62 16.30
CA ASN A 38 21.78 22.53 17.33
C ASN A 38 21.73 21.19 18.10
N SER A 39 21.55 20.10 17.35
CA SER A 39 21.34 18.74 17.85
C SER A 39 22.43 17.78 17.36
N ASN A 40 22.54 16.62 17.99
CA ASN A 40 23.38 15.51 17.51
C ASN A 40 22.70 14.66 16.43
N LYS A 41 21.39 14.88 16.19
CA LYS A 41 20.57 14.13 15.25
C LYS A 41 19.85 15.08 14.29
N ASP A 42 19.72 14.66 13.04
CA ASP A 42 18.84 15.30 12.07
C ASP A 42 17.37 15.00 12.42
N GLU A 43 16.46 15.78 11.87
CA GLU A 43 15.08 15.33 11.65
C GLU A 43 15.04 14.47 10.40
N ASP A 44 14.34 13.34 10.44
CA ASP A 44 14.05 12.56 9.24
C ASP A 44 12.60 12.05 9.28
N LEU A 45 12.04 11.74 8.13
CA LEU A 45 10.70 11.19 8.00
C LEU A 45 10.68 10.07 6.97
N ARG A 46 9.96 8.99 7.29
CA ARG A 46 9.54 8.01 6.30
C ARG A 46 8.02 7.88 6.25
N ALA A 47 7.51 7.44 5.11
CA ALA A 47 6.12 7.07 4.93
C ALA A 47 6.01 5.56 4.66
N GLU A 48 4.95 4.94 5.17
CA GLU A 48 4.54 3.57 4.87
C GLU A 48 3.07 3.61 4.41
N ILE A 49 2.71 2.82 3.40
CA ILE A 49 1.34 2.72 2.86
C ILE A 49 0.83 1.32 3.16
N ASP A 50 -0.23 1.19 3.96
CA ASP A 50 -0.75 -0.09 4.45
C ASP A 50 0.35 -1.00 5.02
N ASP A 51 1.18 -0.41 5.89
CA ASP A 51 2.35 -1.02 6.53
C ASP A 51 3.47 -1.46 5.56
N ARG A 52 3.33 -1.20 4.24
CA ARG A 52 4.40 -1.42 3.26
C ARG A 52 5.54 -0.44 3.50
N ARG A 53 6.75 -0.99 3.69
CA ARG A 53 8.00 -0.25 3.84
C ARG A 53 8.72 -0.12 2.50
N PHE A 54 9.35 1.02 2.30
CA PHE A 54 10.21 1.29 1.15
C PHE A 54 11.68 1.20 1.57
N ARG A 55 12.53 0.73 0.65
CA ARG A 55 13.97 0.55 0.88
C ARG A 55 14.79 1.07 -0.31
N GLU A 56 16.08 1.22 -0.15
CA GLU A 56 17.04 1.66 -1.16
C GLU A 56 17.06 0.77 -2.41
N ILE A 57 17.38 1.38 -3.55
CA ILE A 57 17.59 0.70 -4.84
C ILE A 57 18.99 1.10 -5.36
N PRO A 58 19.88 0.13 -5.66
CA PRO A 58 19.73 -1.30 -5.41
C PRO A 58 19.74 -1.63 -3.90
N PRO A 59 19.13 -2.75 -3.47
CA PRO A 59 19.12 -3.18 -2.07
C PRO A 59 20.53 -3.33 -1.47
N GLU A 60 20.75 -2.71 -0.31
CA GLU A 60 21.93 -2.89 0.52
C GLU A 60 21.76 -4.07 1.49
N LYS A 61 22.87 -4.50 2.13
CA LYS A 61 22.84 -5.53 3.18
C LYS A 61 21.97 -5.10 4.37
N ASN A 62 22.08 -3.84 4.79
CA ASN A 62 21.28 -3.26 5.87
C ASN A 62 20.20 -2.39 5.26
N ILE A 63 18.94 -2.62 5.65
CA ILE A 63 17.79 -1.89 5.11
C ILE A 63 17.87 -0.41 5.53
N GLN A 64 17.87 0.48 4.55
CA GLN A 64 17.81 1.93 4.74
C GLN A 64 16.35 2.38 4.65
N LEU A 65 15.84 3.04 5.69
CA LEU A 65 14.43 3.50 5.74
C LEU A 65 14.28 5.03 5.75
N PHE A 66 15.35 5.76 6.10
CA PHE A 66 15.35 7.23 6.25
C PHE A 66 16.37 7.93 5.35
N ASN A 67 17.19 7.16 4.64
CA ASN A 67 18.19 7.67 3.70
C ASN A 67 17.95 7.12 2.29
N ILE A 68 16.69 7.19 1.86
CA ILE A 68 16.23 6.70 0.56
C ILE A 68 15.43 7.78 -0.18
N PRO A 69 15.26 7.66 -1.51
CA PRO A 69 14.46 8.60 -2.28
C PRO A 69 13.02 8.77 -1.74
N ALA A 70 12.40 7.69 -1.26
CA ALA A 70 11.08 7.65 -0.65
C ALA A 70 11.01 8.16 0.82
N SER A 71 11.99 8.97 1.25
CA SER A 71 12.05 9.54 2.62
C SER A 71 12.47 11.01 2.60
N TRP A 72 12.22 11.74 3.70
CA TRP A 72 12.71 13.10 3.90
C TRP A 72 13.88 13.05 4.85
N ASN A 73 15.05 13.46 4.38
CA ASN A 73 16.27 13.40 5.16
C ASN A 73 16.75 14.81 5.52
N GLY A 74 16.81 15.15 6.81
CA GLY A 74 17.11 16.50 7.27
C GLY A 74 18.49 17.00 6.88
N SER A 75 19.49 16.11 6.81
CA SER A 75 20.83 16.46 6.36
C SER A 75 20.88 16.89 4.88
N LYS A 76 20.00 16.30 4.04
CA LYS A 76 19.86 16.62 2.62
C LYS A 76 18.93 17.81 2.38
N LEU A 77 17.84 17.90 3.13
CA LEU A 77 16.80 18.91 2.91
C LEU A 77 17.11 20.25 3.57
N LYS A 78 17.78 20.25 4.72
CA LYS A 78 18.13 21.45 5.49
C LYS A 78 16.91 22.38 5.69
N GLY A 79 15.75 21.80 6.04
CA GLY A 79 14.51 22.52 6.28
C GLY A 79 13.71 22.93 5.03
N LEU A 80 14.20 22.63 3.83
CA LEU A 80 13.50 22.93 2.57
C LEU A 80 12.46 21.86 2.23
N LYS A 81 11.36 22.27 1.57
CA LYS A 81 10.24 21.41 1.17
C LYS A 81 10.72 20.35 0.19
N LYS A 82 10.34 19.10 0.47
CA LYS A 82 10.36 18.01 -0.50
C LYS A 82 8.95 17.44 -0.60
N THR A 83 8.54 17.13 -1.82
CA THR A 83 7.29 16.42 -2.08
C THR A 83 7.59 15.04 -2.63
N ILE A 84 6.90 14.03 -2.12
CA ILE A 84 6.96 12.64 -2.59
C ILE A 84 5.56 12.24 -3.04
N VAL A 85 5.46 11.76 -4.28
CA VAL A 85 4.23 11.23 -4.87
C VAL A 85 4.36 9.72 -4.98
N PHE A 86 3.64 8.99 -4.15
CA PHE A 86 3.53 7.54 -4.26
C PHE A 86 2.43 7.19 -5.25
N LEU A 87 2.80 6.46 -6.31
CA LEU A 87 1.90 5.89 -7.30
C LEU A 87 1.77 4.40 -7.03
N THR A 88 0.61 4.00 -6.55
CA THR A 88 0.33 2.61 -6.16
C THR A 88 -1.09 2.25 -6.52
N VAL A 89 -1.35 0.96 -6.70
CA VAL A 89 -2.72 0.47 -6.82
C VAL A 89 -3.24 0.03 -5.49
N LEU A 90 -4.44 0.49 -5.17
CA LEU A 90 -5.15 0.16 -3.94
C LEU A 90 -6.52 -0.37 -4.29
N ASN A 91 -7.00 -1.34 -3.50
CA ASN A 91 -8.37 -1.84 -3.60
C ASN A 91 -9.36 -0.75 -3.15
N LYS A 92 -10.66 -1.00 -3.33
CA LYS A 92 -11.68 -0.20 -2.65
C LYS A 92 -11.60 -0.47 -1.14
N GLY A 93 -11.75 0.57 -0.33
CA GLY A 93 -11.81 0.45 1.12
C GLY A 93 -11.01 1.51 1.87
N GLU A 94 -10.82 1.28 3.15
CA GLU A 94 -9.95 2.11 4.00
C GLU A 94 -8.48 1.73 3.83
N HIS A 95 -7.65 2.76 3.70
CA HIS A 95 -6.20 2.66 3.56
C HIS A 95 -5.52 3.60 4.55
N THR A 96 -4.24 3.35 4.82
CA THR A 96 -3.50 4.14 5.79
C THR A 96 -2.13 4.57 5.29
N ILE A 97 -1.78 5.82 5.58
CA ILE A 97 -0.42 6.35 5.46
C ILE A 97 0.13 6.48 6.88
N SER A 98 1.21 5.76 7.18
CA SER A 98 1.95 5.92 8.43
C SER A 98 3.16 6.83 8.20
N LEU A 99 3.11 8.04 8.76
CA LEU A 99 4.23 8.99 8.78
C LEU A 99 5.02 8.80 10.07
N ILE A 100 6.26 8.33 9.95
CA ILE A 100 7.09 7.93 11.10
C ILE A 100 8.32 8.83 11.15
N PRO A 101 8.39 9.80 12.07
CA PRO A 101 9.55 10.67 12.20
C PRO A 101 10.69 10.00 12.99
N GLN A 102 11.93 10.30 12.63
CA GLN A 102 13.07 10.26 13.54
C GLN A 102 13.27 11.68 14.08
N ASN A 103 13.24 11.83 15.41
CA ASN A 103 13.20 13.10 16.12
C ASN A 103 11.89 13.89 15.90
N SER A 104 11.70 14.47 14.72
CA SER A 104 10.48 15.17 14.33
C SER A 104 10.42 15.41 12.83
N ALA A 105 9.28 15.85 12.31
CA ALA A 105 9.14 16.35 10.94
C ALA A 105 7.97 17.34 10.85
N LEU A 106 8.08 18.35 9.98
CA LEU A 106 6.97 19.25 9.66
C LEU A 106 6.25 18.72 8.41
N ILE A 107 5.01 18.25 8.59
CA ILE A 107 4.14 17.83 7.50
C ILE A 107 3.40 19.06 6.99
N GLU A 108 3.56 19.37 5.71
CA GLU A 108 2.93 20.54 5.10
C GLU A 108 1.61 20.20 4.43
N ASP A 109 1.58 19.11 3.67
CA ASP A 109 0.41 18.74 2.88
C ASP A 109 0.34 17.22 2.67
N ILE A 110 -0.88 16.71 2.57
CA ILE A 110 -1.19 15.33 2.18
C ILE A 110 -2.38 15.40 1.21
N LYS A 111 -2.16 14.99 -0.03
CA LYS A 111 -3.18 14.97 -1.09
C LYS A 111 -3.29 13.57 -1.68
N ILE A 112 -4.51 13.10 -1.86
CA ILE A 112 -4.83 11.77 -2.40
C ILE A 112 -5.67 11.98 -3.66
N GLU A 113 -5.24 11.38 -4.77
CA GLU A 113 -5.90 11.50 -6.07
C GLU A 113 -6.15 10.11 -6.66
N GLU A 114 -7.41 9.77 -6.92
CA GLU A 114 -7.76 8.55 -7.63
C GLU A 114 -7.56 8.74 -9.14
N LEU A 115 -6.59 8.03 -9.71
CA LEU A 115 -6.22 8.10 -11.12
C LEU A 115 -6.81 6.96 -11.95
N SER A 116 -7.82 6.25 -11.44
CA SER A 116 -8.33 5.00 -12.04
C SER A 116 -8.88 5.14 -13.48
N LYS A 117 -9.12 6.37 -13.96
CA LYS A 117 -9.58 6.65 -15.33
C LYS A 117 -8.42 7.05 -16.27
N THR A 118 -7.23 7.21 -15.73
CA THR A 118 -6.06 7.74 -16.42
C THR A 118 -5.08 6.60 -16.67
N GLN A 119 -4.77 6.34 -17.93
CA GLN A 119 -3.76 5.33 -18.27
C GLN A 119 -2.36 5.82 -17.91
N ASN A 120 -2.01 7.04 -18.34
CA ASN A 120 -0.71 7.66 -18.11
C ASN A 120 -0.88 8.88 -17.21
N PRO A 121 -0.49 8.82 -15.92
CA PRO A 121 -0.60 9.93 -15.00
C PRO A 121 0.10 11.20 -15.50
N THR A 122 -0.63 12.31 -15.50
CA THR A 122 -0.10 13.65 -15.77
C THR A 122 -0.28 14.53 -14.53
N PHE A 123 0.82 15.08 -14.05
CA PHE A 123 0.87 15.98 -12.91
C PHE A 123 1.19 17.39 -13.39
N ASN A 124 0.21 18.28 -13.35
CA ASN A 124 0.41 19.72 -13.58
C ASN A 124 0.73 20.37 -12.23
N LEU A 125 2.01 20.58 -11.98
CA LEU A 125 2.54 20.93 -10.67
C LEU A 125 2.68 22.44 -10.49
N GLU A 126 3.29 23.11 -11.47
CA GLU A 126 3.64 24.54 -11.38
C GLU A 126 4.43 24.90 -10.10
N GLU A 127 5.22 23.95 -9.59
CA GLU A 127 5.95 24.11 -8.33
C GLU A 127 7.28 24.82 -8.59
N GLN A 128 7.55 25.89 -7.83
CA GLN A 128 8.85 26.55 -7.81
C GLN A 128 9.67 26.05 -6.62
N ALA A 129 10.90 25.61 -6.85
CA ALA A 129 11.80 25.21 -5.79
C ALA A 129 12.18 26.43 -4.92
N GLU A 130 12.25 26.21 -3.61
CA GLU A 130 12.87 27.17 -2.69
C GLU A 130 14.37 27.20 -2.88
N ASP A 131 14.97 28.39 -2.69
CA ASP A 131 16.39 28.61 -2.90
C ASP A 131 17.22 27.70 -1.98
N GLY A 132 18.00 26.83 -2.62
CA GLY A 132 18.78 25.81 -1.94
C GLY A 132 19.80 25.20 -2.88
N ASP A 133 20.78 24.52 -2.29
CA ASP A 133 21.91 23.94 -3.00
C ASP A 133 21.71 22.43 -3.19
N ARG A 134 21.64 22.01 -4.46
CA ARG A 134 21.74 20.61 -4.93
C ARG A 134 21.07 19.57 -4.04
N ARG A 135 19.75 19.66 -3.90
CA ARG A 135 18.97 18.82 -3.00
C ARG A 135 17.86 18.04 -3.70
N PRO A 136 17.37 16.94 -3.11
CA PRO A 136 16.09 16.36 -3.51
C PRO A 136 14.96 17.39 -3.36
N TRP A 137 14.07 17.43 -4.34
CA TRP A 137 12.97 18.38 -4.36
C TRP A 137 11.62 17.69 -4.60
N TYR A 138 11.53 16.89 -5.66
CA TYR A 138 10.32 16.15 -6.03
C TYR A 138 10.69 14.70 -6.30
N VAL A 139 9.92 13.74 -5.79
CA VAL A 139 10.16 12.31 -6.02
C VAL A 139 8.86 11.63 -6.39
N PHE A 140 8.89 10.84 -7.46
CA PHE A 140 7.83 9.89 -7.77
C PHE A 140 8.29 8.50 -7.38
N VAL A 141 7.50 7.84 -6.55
CA VAL A 141 7.71 6.46 -6.11
C VAL A 141 6.68 5.60 -6.81
N LEU A 142 7.13 4.79 -7.77
CA LEU A 142 6.29 3.80 -8.43
C LEU A 142 6.27 2.53 -7.58
N VAL A 143 5.09 2.01 -7.26
CA VAL A 143 4.92 0.83 -6.40
C VAL A 143 4.27 -0.28 -7.19
N ASP A 144 5.06 -1.29 -7.55
CA ASP A 144 4.67 -2.40 -8.43
C ASP A 144 4.12 -1.94 -9.78
N LEU A 145 4.75 -0.89 -10.33
CA LEU A 145 4.41 -0.32 -11.62
C LEU A 145 5.65 -0.31 -12.52
N PRO A 146 5.52 -0.64 -13.81
CA PRO A 146 6.56 -0.39 -14.80
C PRO A 146 6.62 1.09 -15.16
N LEU A 147 7.67 1.46 -15.90
CA LEU A 147 7.77 2.77 -16.54
C LEU A 147 8.42 2.60 -17.92
N LYS A 148 7.72 3.05 -18.96
CA LYS A 148 8.20 3.09 -20.33
C LYS A 148 8.85 4.42 -20.67
N THR A 149 8.23 5.52 -20.27
CA THR A 149 8.80 6.86 -20.46
C THR A 149 8.39 7.80 -19.34
N ILE A 150 9.21 8.83 -19.11
CA ILE A 150 8.85 9.98 -18.30
C ILE A 150 9.08 11.26 -19.10
N THR A 151 8.07 12.12 -19.17
CA THR A 151 8.18 13.45 -19.74
C THR A 151 8.14 14.49 -18.63
N ALA A 152 9.08 15.43 -18.63
CA ALA A 152 9.10 16.53 -17.66
C ALA A 152 9.31 17.88 -18.33
N LYS A 153 8.53 18.87 -17.89
CA LYS A 153 8.62 20.26 -18.34
C LYS A 153 9.15 21.13 -17.20
N VAL A 154 10.33 21.72 -17.42
CA VAL A 154 11.08 22.46 -16.41
C VAL A 154 11.47 23.83 -16.95
N THR A 155 11.37 24.85 -16.09
CA THR A 155 11.94 26.18 -16.33
C THR A 155 13.16 26.43 -15.46
N THR A 156 14.24 26.90 -16.09
CA THR A 156 15.49 27.31 -15.42
C THR A 156 15.84 28.74 -15.78
N LYS A 157 16.51 29.46 -14.88
CA LYS A 157 17.05 30.80 -15.12
C LYS A 157 18.56 30.80 -14.91
N TYR A 158 19.30 31.28 -15.91
CA TYR A 158 20.70 31.59 -15.71
C TYR A 158 20.87 32.71 -14.68
N ARG A 159 21.79 32.51 -13.74
CA ARG A 159 22.26 33.55 -12.83
C ARG A 159 23.78 33.57 -12.89
N TRP A 160 24.35 34.76 -12.77
CA TRP A 160 25.79 34.91 -12.76
C TRP A 160 26.37 34.09 -11.60
N TRP A 161 27.26 33.15 -11.92
CA TRP A 161 27.92 32.17 -11.04
C TRP A 161 27.11 30.98 -10.52
N ASP A 162 25.78 31.06 -10.43
CA ASP A 162 25.01 30.05 -9.70
C ASP A 162 23.55 29.94 -10.21
N SER A 163 23.37 29.21 -11.31
CA SER A 163 22.12 29.17 -12.08
C SER A 163 21.09 28.19 -11.51
N ASP A 164 19.83 28.34 -11.92
CA ASP A 164 18.84 27.29 -11.64
C ASP A 164 19.16 26.03 -12.46
N ASP A 165 19.30 24.90 -11.79
CA ASP A 165 19.60 23.63 -12.43
C ASP A 165 18.69 22.51 -11.88
N VAL A 166 18.31 21.57 -12.74
CA VAL A 166 17.54 20.37 -12.38
C VAL A 166 18.19 19.13 -12.98
N LYS A 167 18.35 18.10 -12.14
CA LYS A 167 18.75 16.76 -12.59
C LYS A 167 17.65 15.75 -12.29
N LEU A 168 17.57 14.76 -13.17
CA LEU A 168 16.71 13.60 -13.04
C LEU A 168 17.56 12.38 -12.67
N ILE A 169 17.15 11.65 -11.64
CA ILE A 169 17.75 10.38 -11.22
C ILE A 169 16.66 9.32 -11.28
N ILE A 170 16.95 8.17 -11.88
CA ILE A 170 16.03 7.04 -11.97
C ILE A 170 16.75 5.83 -11.40
N ASP A 171 16.23 5.25 -10.32
CA ASP A 171 16.83 4.11 -9.59
C ASP A 171 18.33 4.28 -9.29
N GLY A 172 18.70 5.47 -8.82
CA GLY A 172 20.08 5.84 -8.51
C GLY A 172 20.92 6.30 -9.71
N GLU A 173 20.45 6.08 -10.94
CA GLU A 173 21.16 6.45 -12.17
C GLU A 173 20.79 7.85 -12.66
N ILE A 174 21.78 8.74 -12.73
CA ILE A 174 21.60 10.11 -13.22
C ILE A 174 21.37 10.10 -14.73
N GLN A 175 20.26 10.70 -15.18
CA GLN A 175 19.93 10.88 -16.59
C GLN A 175 20.73 12.04 -17.18
N LYS A 176 21.83 11.71 -17.86
CA LYS A 176 22.83 12.67 -18.32
C LYS A 176 22.38 13.46 -19.55
N ASN A 177 22.70 14.75 -19.58
CA ASN A 177 22.59 15.57 -20.79
C ASN A 177 23.79 15.31 -21.71
N LYS A 178 23.58 14.52 -22.76
CA LYS A 178 24.62 14.17 -23.74
C LYS A 178 25.07 15.36 -24.60
N LEU A 179 24.30 16.44 -24.65
CA LEU A 179 24.57 17.64 -25.45
C LEU A 179 25.44 18.67 -24.70
N SER A 180 25.72 18.48 -23.40
CA SER A 180 26.49 19.42 -22.58
C SER A 180 27.70 18.75 -21.95
N LEU A 181 28.89 19.32 -22.18
CA LEU A 181 30.13 18.88 -21.53
C LEU A 181 30.24 19.40 -20.09
N PHE A 182 29.72 20.60 -19.81
CA PHE A 182 29.85 21.27 -18.51
C PHE A 182 28.70 20.96 -17.54
N HIS A 183 27.51 20.63 -18.05
CA HIS A 183 26.31 20.34 -17.25
C HIS A 183 25.82 18.91 -17.48
N ARG A 184 26.74 17.96 -17.69
CA ARG A 184 26.39 16.57 -18.04
C ARG A 184 25.43 15.91 -17.03
N TYR A 185 25.53 16.27 -15.75
CA TYR A 185 24.72 15.71 -14.66
C TYR A 185 23.52 16.57 -14.27
N TRP A 186 23.34 17.72 -14.92
CA TRP A 186 22.24 18.66 -14.71
C TRP A 186 21.50 18.82 -16.03
N PHE A 187 20.43 18.04 -16.19
CA PHE A 187 19.81 17.89 -17.51
C PHE A 187 19.25 19.22 -18.02
N TRP A 188 18.48 19.88 -17.17
CA TRP A 188 18.06 21.26 -17.37
C TRP A 188 19.03 22.15 -16.61
N ALA A 189 19.81 22.93 -17.33
CA ALA A 189 20.75 23.86 -16.74
C ALA A 189 20.62 25.25 -17.35
N GLY A 190 20.78 26.28 -16.53
CA GLY A 190 20.79 27.66 -17.00
C GLY A 190 21.98 27.92 -17.93
N SER A 191 21.73 28.22 -19.21
CA SER A 191 22.81 28.42 -20.18
C SER A 191 23.22 29.89 -20.37
N LEU A 192 24.53 30.13 -20.35
CA LEU A 192 25.20 31.40 -20.69
C LEU A 192 25.00 31.84 -22.15
N VAL A 193 24.78 30.90 -23.07
CA VAL A 193 24.77 31.17 -24.52
C VAL A 193 23.49 31.92 -24.95
N LYS A 194 22.45 31.92 -24.10
CA LYS A 194 21.16 32.58 -24.37
C LYS A 194 21.00 33.89 -23.59
N LYS A 195 22.07 34.71 -23.54
CA LYS A 195 22.16 36.01 -22.85
C LYS A 195 21.00 37.00 -23.11
N LEU A 196 20.15 36.78 -24.12
CA LEU A 196 19.08 37.69 -24.49
C LEU A 196 17.66 37.29 -24.00
N LEU A 197 17.45 36.10 -23.43
CA LEU A 197 16.11 35.69 -22.98
C LEU A 197 16.07 35.21 -21.53
N ARG A 198 15.21 35.92 -20.78
CA ARG A 198 14.58 35.54 -19.51
C ARG A 198 14.15 34.07 -19.54
N LYS A 199 14.33 33.33 -18.42
CA LYS A 199 13.78 31.99 -18.10
C LYS A 199 13.61 31.02 -19.29
N GLU A 200 14.36 29.93 -19.30
CA GLU A 200 14.21 28.90 -20.33
C GLU A 200 13.32 27.75 -19.86
N THR A 201 12.21 27.54 -20.55
CA THR A 201 11.33 26.37 -20.36
C THR A 201 11.67 25.30 -21.40
N LYS A 202 11.95 24.07 -20.95
CA LYS A 202 12.19 22.91 -21.80
C LYS A 202 11.38 21.72 -21.33
N GLU A 203 10.81 21.00 -22.29
CA GLU A 203 10.20 19.70 -22.08
C GLU A 203 11.12 18.63 -22.66
N HIS A 204 11.24 17.50 -21.96
CA HIS A 204 12.01 16.37 -22.45
C HIS A 204 11.38 15.05 -21.99
N THR A 205 11.43 14.06 -22.88
CA THR A 205 10.97 12.69 -22.63
C THR A 205 12.18 11.77 -22.52
N PHE A 206 12.28 11.06 -21.41
CA PHE A 206 13.28 10.03 -21.18
C PHE A 206 12.64 8.67 -21.42
N GLU A 207 13.25 7.88 -22.29
CA GLU A 207 12.91 6.46 -22.42
C GLU A 207 13.45 5.69 -21.24
N THR A 208 12.62 4.82 -20.69
CA THR A 208 12.94 3.92 -19.59
C THR A 208 12.61 2.49 -20.00
N LYS A 209 13.27 1.53 -19.34
CA LYS A 209 13.00 0.09 -19.55
C LYS A 209 12.75 -0.58 -18.20
N LEU A 210 11.97 0.09 -17.35
CA LEU A 210 11.66 -0.39 -16.02
C LEU A 210 10.48 -1.35 -16.13
N VAL A 211 10.72 -2.60 -15.76
CA VAL A 211 9.69 -3.63 -15.64
C VAL A 211 8.84 -3.36 -14.40
N GLN A 212 7.81 -4.16 -14.17
CA GLN A 212 6.98 -4.00 -12.98
C GLN A 212 7.80 -4.17 -11.70
N GLY A 213 7.80 -3.16 -10.84
CA GLY A 213 8.57 -3.17 -9.60
C GLY A 213 8.41 -1.89 -8.79
N THR A 214 9.24 -1.73 -7.76
CA THR A 214 9.35 -0.45 -7.05
C THR A 214 10.46 0.37 -7.70
N HIS A 215 10.15 1.60 -8.11
CA HIS A 215 11.10 2.49 -8.77
C HIS A 215 11.08 3.89 -8.17
N TYR A 216 12.23 4.55 -8.17
CA TYR A 216 12.40 5.92 -7.68
C TYR A 216 12.83 6.85 -8.78
N ILE A 217 12.04 7.90 -8.97
CA ILE A 217 12.32 8.97 -9.92
C ILE A 217 12.49 10.27 -9.15
N GLU A 218 13.71 10.78 -9.09
CA GLU A 218 14.05 11.96 -8.30
C GLU A 218 14.36 13.16 -9.19
N PHE A 219 13.67 14.26 -8.92
CA PHE A 219 14.06 15.60 -9.34
C PHE A 219 14.84 16.26 -8.21
N TRP A 220 16.09 16.58 -8.50
CA TRP A 220 16.92 17.39 -7.63
C TRP A 220 17.06 18.78 -8.23
N ALA A 221 17.02 19.78 -7.37
CA ALA A 221 17.08 21.18 -7.75
C ALA A 221 18.32 21.86 -7.15
N ASP A 222 18.84 22.82 -7.90
CA ASP A 222 19.75 23.86 -7.46
C ASP A 222 19.08 25.22 -7.72
N LYS A 223 19.12 26.14 -6.75
CA LYS A 223 18.37 27.42 -6.72
C LYS A 223 16.85 27.26 -6.81
N THR A 224 16.19 28.00 -7.70
CA THR A 224 14.73 28.11 -7.72
C THR A 224 14.11 27.78 -9.10
N PRO A 225 14.43 26.62 -9.71
CA PRO A 225 13.77 26.19 -10.94
C PRO A 225 12.27 25.97 -10.72
N ILE A 226 11.51 25.88 -11.81
CA ILE A 226 10.07 25.59 -11.79
C ILE A 226 9.83 24.25 -12.50
N LEU A 227 9.09 23.35 -11.86
CA LEU A 227 8.66 22.07 -12.40
C LEU A 227 7.19 22.22 -12.76
N HIS A 228 6.93 22.41 -14.05
CA HIS A 228 5.59 22.68 -14.56
C HIS A 228 4.76 21.41 -14.62
N LYS A 229 5.35 20.34 -15.17
CA LYS A 229 4.61 19.13 -15.51
C LYS A 229 5.50 17.90 -15.44
N VAL A 230 4.92 16.79 -14.99
CA VAL A 230 5.49 15.44 -15.13
C VAL A 230 4.42 14.50 -15.68
N GLU A 231 4.75 13.75 -16.73
CA GLU A 231 3.91 12.71 -17.32
C GLU A 231 4.64 11.37 -17.21
N LEU A 232 3.94 10.34 -16.78
CA LEU A 232 4.47 9.00 -16.60
C LEU A 232 3.73 8.03 -17.51
N ASP A 233 4.45 7.43 -18.45
CA ASP A 233 3.94 6.33 -19.25
C ASP A 233 4.22 5.01 -18.52
N VAL A 234 3.20 4.55 -17.80
CA VAL A 234 3.23 3.26 -17.08
C VAL A 234 2.78 2.10 -17.97
N GLY A 235 2.67 2.32 -19.28
CA GLY A 235 2.41 1.29 -20.27
C GLY A 235 0.93 0.98 -20.51
N GLU A 236 0.69 -0.19 -21.12
CA GLU A 236 -0.69 -0.65 -21.34
C GLU A 236 -1.34 -0.97 -20.00
N ARG A 237 -2.66 -0.80 -19.96
CA ARG A 237 -3.50 -0.92 -18.77
C ARG A 237 -3.12 -2.18 -18.01
N ILE A 238 -2.38 -2.00 -16.92
CA ILE A 238 -2.04 -3.09 -16.02
C ILE A 238 -3.38 -3.59 -15.49
N GLU A 239 -3.77 -4.82 -15.85
CA GLU A 239 -4.92 -5.46 -15.25
C GLU A 239 -4.55 -5.79 -13.81
N PHE A 240 -4.87 -4.87 -12.92
CA PHE A 240 -4.74 -5.12 -11.49
C PHE A 240 -5.81 -6.13 -11.11
N LYS A 241 -5.39 -7.32 -10.67
CA LYS A 241 -6.29 -8.30 -10.08
C LYS A 241 -6.77 -7.72 -8.75
N ARG A 242 -8.08 -7.50 -8.61
CA ARG A 242 -8.68 -7.09 -7.34
C ARG A 242 -8.33 -8.14 -6.29
N ILE A 243 -7.97 -7.71 -5.08
CA ILE A 243 -7.84 -8.61 -3.94
C ILE A 243 -9.00 -8.28 -3.00
N PRO A 244 -9.90 -9.23 -2.69
CA PRO A 244 -11.02 -8.97 -1.82
C PRO A 244 -10.57 -8.50 -0.43
N THR A 245 -11.33 -7.58 0.15
CA THR A 245 -11.09 -7.03 1.50
C THR A 245 -12.36 -7.13 2.33
N VAL A 246 -12.28 -6.84 3.63
CA VAL A 246 -13.48 -6.81 4.48
C VAL A 246 -14.48 -5.74 4.01
N ASP A 247 -14.00 -4.63 3.45
CA ASP A 247 -14.82 -3.51 2.97
C ASP A 247 -15.24 -3.67 1.50
N ASP A 248 -14.53 -4.50 0.74
CA ASP A 248 -14.83 -4.87 -0.65
C ASP A 248 -14.72 -6.40 -0.85
N PRO A 249 -15.66 -7.17 -0.27
CA PRO A 249 -15.54 -8.63 -0.17
C PRO A 249 -16.00 -9.37 -1.41
N GLU A 250 -16.30 -8.66 -2.50
CA GLU A 250 -16.81 -9.29 -3.71
C GLU A 250 -15.81 -10.34 -4.22
N TRP A 251 -16.32 -11.47 -4.68
CA TRP A 251 -15.55 -12.55 -5.28
C TRP A 251 -15.04 -12.16 -6.66
N THR A 252 -13.79 -12.47 -6.94
CA THR A 252 -13.06 -12.06 -8.15
C THR A 252 -13.20 -13.05 -9.31
N GLY A 253 -13.85 -14.19 -9.08
CA GLY A 253 -13.91 -15.31 -10.01
C GLY A 253 -12.99 -16.48 -9.63
N ASP A 254 -12.13 -16.28 -8.63
CA ASP A 254 -11.23 -17.28 -8.05
C ASP A 254 -11.31 -17.16 -6.52
N LEU A 255 -11.18 -18.26 -5.77
CA LEU A 255 -11.08 -18.17 -4.29
C LEU A 255 -9.63 -18.30 -3.83
N GLU A 256 -8.73 -18.72 -4.72
CA GLU A 256 -7.29 -18.83 -4.43
C GLU A 256 -6.61 -17.46 -4.23
N ASP A 257 -7.23 -16.38 -4.71
CA ASP A 257 -6.73 -15.02 -4.55
C ASP A 257 -7.27 -14.28 -3.31
N ASP A 258 -8.20 -14.89 -2.57
CA ASP A 258 -8.63 -14.36 -1.27
C ASP A 258 -7.46 -14.48 -0.28
N PRO A 259 -7.12 -13.40 0.46
CA PRO A 259 -6.27 -13.50 1.64
C PRO A 259 -6.85 -14.50 2.66
N GLU A 260 -5.99 -15.17 3.44
CA GLU A 260 -6.44 -16.23 4.37
C GLU A 260 -7.53 -15.76 5.35
N ASP A 261 -7.44 -14.52 5.83
CA ASP A 261 -8.42 -13.93 6.74
C ASP A 261 -9.76 -13.66 6.06
N ILE A 262 -9.76 -13.27 4.78
CA ILE A 262 -10.98 -13.13 3.96
C ILE A 262 -11.57 -14.49 3.63
N LEU A 263 -10.75 -15.45 3.21
CA LEU A 263 -11.20 -16.79 2.86
C LEU A 263 -11.84 -17.49 4.07
N LEU A 264 -11.19 -17.41 5.24
CA LEU A 264 -11.74 -17.91 6.50
C LEU A 264 -13.01 -17.16 6.91
N ALA A 265 -13.07 -15.83 6.70
CA ALA A 265 -14.26 -15.04 6.98
C ALA A 265 -15.47 -15.46 6.13
N ARG A 266 -15.27 -15.80 4.85
CA ARG A 266 -16.33 -16.33 3.97
C ARG A 266 -16.96 -17.60 4.54
N VAL A 267 -16.13 -18.54 5.00
CA VAL A 267 -16.62 -19.77 5.61
C VAL A 267 -17.34 -19.48 6.93
N ILE A 268 -16.74 -18.71 7.84
CA ILE A 268 -17.38 -18.37 9.12
C ILE A 268 -18.72 -17.64 8.89
N TYR A 269 -18.79 -16.75 7.90
CA TYR A 269 -20.02 -16.05 7.54
C TYR A 269 -21.08 -16.98 6.95
N GLY A 270 -20.69 -17.92 6.07
CA GLY A 270 -21.60 -18.92 5.52
C GLY A 270 -22.15 -19.88 6.57
N GLU A 271 -21.28 -20.37 7.45
CA GLU A 271 -21.62 -21.42 8.42
C GLU A 271 -22.23 -20.87 9.72
N ALA A 272 -21.84 -19.65 10.12
CA ALA A 272 -22.13 -19.09 11.44
C ALA A 272 -22.45 -17.58 11.42
N GLY A 273 -22.74 -16.98 10.26
CA GLY A 273 -22.93 -15.53 10.11
C GLY A 273 -24.01 -14.94 11.03
N GLY A 274 -25.12 -15.65 11.23
CA GLY A 274 -26.24 -15.27 12.10
C GLY A 274 -26.08 -15.62 13.58
N THR A 275 -24.95 -16.21 13.98
CA THR A 275 -24.72 -16.72 15.34
C THR A 275 -23.90 -15.72 16.19
N PRO A 276 -23.88 -15.86 17.53
CA PRO A 276 -23.03 -15.06 18.41
C PRO A 276 -21.53 -15.20 18.11
N LYS A 277 -20.74 -14.20 18.52
CA LYS A 277 -19.28 -14.17 18.35
C LYS A 277 -18.57 -15.46 18.75
N LEU A 278 -19.03 -16.12 19.83
CA LEU A 278 -18.45 -17.34 20.35
C LEU A 278 -18.52 -18.49 19.32
N ALA A 279 -19.66 -18.65 18.64
CA ALA A 279 -19.85 -19.67 17.61
C ALA A 279 -18.98 -19.38 16.38
N LYS A 280 -18.86 -18.11 15.96
CA LYS A 280 -17.95 -17.70 14.88
C LYS A 280 -16.49 -18.06 15.17
N ILE A 281 -16.02 -17.78 16.40
CA ILE A 281 -14.67 -18.16 16.84
C ILE A 281 -14.51 -19.68 16.86
N ALA A 282 -15.52 -20.43 17.33
CA ALA A 282 -15.48 -21.88 17.37
C ALA A 282 -15.37 -22.52 15.98
N VAL A 283 -16.12 -22.01 14.99
CA VAL A 283 -15.97 -22.41 13.58
C VAL A 283 -14.55 -22.12 13.10
N GLY A 284 -14.04 -20.90 13.31
CA GLY A 284 -12.68 -20.55 12.93
C GLY A 284 -11.62 -21.49 13.52
N TRP A 285 -11.74 -21.82 14.82
CA TRP A 285 -10.87 -22.77 15.49
C TRP A 285 -10.99 -24.18 14.92
N SER A 286 -12.19 -24.65 14.57
CA SER A 286 -12.35 -25.96 13.95
C SER A 286 -11.59 -26.09 12.62
N ILE A 287 -11.44 -24.99 11.88
CA ILE A 287 -10.67 -24.95 10.63
C ILE A 287 -9.18 -24.87 10.93
N ARG A 288 -8.77 -24.00 11.86
CA ARG A 288 -7.38 -23.90 12.30
C ARG A 288 -6.85 -25.22 12.87
N ASN A 289 -7.66 -25.95 13.62
CA ASN A 289 -7.29 -27.28 14.15
C ASN A 289 -7.06 -28.31 13.04
N ARG A 290 -7.65 -28.13 11.85
CA ARG A 290 -7.32 -28.94 10.67
C ARG A 290 -5.98 -28.52 10.06
N VAL A 291 -5.69 -27.22 10.02
CA VAL A 291 -4.40 -26.66 9.54
C VAL A 291 -3.26 -27.14 10.45
N GLU A 292 -3.48 -27.16 11.76
CA GLU A 292 -2.48 -27.55 12.77
C GLU A 292 -2.43 -29.06 13.05
N ASP A 293 -3.07 -29.87 12.20
CA ASP A 293 -3.07 -31.32 12.37
C ASP A 293 -1.67 -31.90 12.15
N SER A 294 -1.08 -32.41 13.23
CA SER A 294 0.26 -33.05 13.16
C SER A 294 0.34 -34.25 12.21
N GLN A 295 -0.79 -34.81 11.77
CA GLN A 295 -0.86 -35.90 10.81
C GLN A 295 -1.11 -35.43 9.37
N HIS A 296 -1.25 -34.11 9.15
CA HIS A 296 -1.47 -33.51 7.83
C HIS A 296 -2.65 -34.14 7.06
N ARG A 297 -3.70 -34.60 7.78
CA ARG A 297 -4.84 -35.32 7.18
C ARG A 297 -5.66 -34.45 6.21
N TRP A 298 -5.61 -33.13 6.39
CA TRP A 298 -6.47 -32.18 5.67
C TRP A 298 -5.72 -31.20 4.77
N GLY A 299 -4.41 -31.05 4.94
CA GLY A 299 -3.61 -30.01 4.31
C GLY A 299 -3.03 -29.06 5.35
N ASP A 300 -2.12 -28.21 4.89
CA ASP A 300 -1.22 -27.41 5.74
C ASP A 300 -1.53 -25.91 5.67
N THR A 301 -2.51 -25.53 4.85
CA THR A 301 -2.92 -24.13 4.66
C THR A 301 -4.43 -23.98 4.76
N TYR A 302 -4.87 -22.75 5.04
CA TYR A 302 -6.28 -22.41 5.04
C TYR A 302 -6.92 -22.68 3.66
N HIS A 303 -6.22 -22.33 2.58
CA HIS A 303 -6.67 -22.55 1.20
C HIS A 303 -6.90 -24.04 0.91
N GLU A 304 -5.93 -24.91 1.19
CA GLU A 304 -6.05 -26.35 0.94
C GLU A 304 -7.24 -27.00 1.66
N ILE A 305 -7.51 -26.56 2.89
CA ILE A 305 -8.59 -27.09 3.71
C ILE A 305 -9.94 -26.50 3.29
N ILE A 306 -10.02 -25.19 3.09
CA ILE A 306 -11.25 -24.47 2.76
C ILE A 306 -11.73 -24.80 1.35
N LEU A 307 -10.80 -24.88 0.40
CA LEU A 307 -11.09 -25.11 -1.01
C LEU A 307 -11.14 -26.59 -1.39
N ARG A 308 -11.07 -27.50 -0.41
CA ARG A 308 -11.39 -28.90 -0.64
C ARG A 308 -12.85 -29.04 -1.04
N GLU A 309 -13.09 -29.77 -2.14
CA GLU A 309 -14.41 -29.91 -2.74
C GLU A 309 -15.45 -30.39 -1.70
N LYS A 310 -16.58 -29.68 -1.60
CA LYS A 310 -17.70 -29.98 -0.69
C LYS A 310 -17.36 -29.94 0.81
N GLN A 311 -16.19 -29.45 1.20
CA GLN A 311 -15.79 -29.39 2.60
C GLN A 311 -16.66 -28.42 3.41
N TYR A 312 -17.07 -27.30 2.80
CA TYR A 312 -17.99 -26.31 3.37
C TYR A 312 -19.08 -26.00 2.35
N ASP A 313 -20.33 -26.36 2.66
CA ASP A 313 -21.46 -26.23 1.72
C ASP A 313 -21.59 -24.81 1.19
N SER A 314 -21.37 -23.84 2.09
CA SER A 314 -21.40 -22.41 1.79
C SER A 314 -20.49 -21.97 0.65
N LEU A 315 -19.46 -22.72 0.25
CA LEU A 315 -18.61 -22.36 -0.91
C LEU A 315 -18.99 -23.07 -2.23
N TRP A 316 -19.66 -24.22 -2.13
CA TRP A 316 -19.86 -25.14 -3.25
C TRP A 316 -21.30 -25.21 -3.73
N ASN A 317 -22.26 -25.14 -2.82
CA ASN A 317 -23.68 -25.23 -3.14
C ASN A 317 -24.14 -23.96 -3.86
N LYS A 318 -24.79 -24.12 -5.02
CA LYS A 318 -25.21 -23.01 -5.88
C LYS A 318 -26.20 -22.07 -5.17
N GLU A 319 -26.98 -22.59 -4.23
CA GLU A 319 -28.00 -21.83 -3.51
C GLU A 319 -27.40 -20.95 -2.41
N THR A 320 -26.32 -21.41 -1.77
CA THR A 320 -25.71 -20.73 -0.61
C THR A 320 -24.43 -19.98 -0.96
N ARG A 321 -23.69 -20.40 -2.00
CA ARG A 321 -22.39 -19.80 -2.37
C ARG A 321 -22.43 -18.35 -2.79
N GLN A 322 -23.55 -17.88 -3.32
CA GLN A 322 -23.64 -16.49 -3.74
C GLN A 322 -23.53 -15.54 -2.55
N LYS A 323 -24.09 -15.92 -1.39
CA LYS A 323 -24.05 -15.12 -0.16
C LYS A 323 -22.61 -14.89 0.32
N VAL A 324 -21.75 -15.90 0.25
CA VAL A 324 -20.36 -15.77 0.72
C VAL A 324 -19.42 -15.24 -0.35
N ARG A 325 -19.75 -15.40 -1.65
CA ARG A 325 -19.00 -14.80 -2.77
C ARG A 325 -19.26 -13.31 -2.91
N VAL A 326 -20.50 -12.88 -2.69
CA VAL A 326 -20.87 -11.46 -2.69
C VAL A 326 -21.64 -11.17 -1.40
N PRO A 327 -20.93 -11.01 -0.26
CA PRO A 327 -21.58 -10.62 0.99
C PRO A 327 -22.39 -9.33 0.81
N PRO A 328 -23.71 -9.33 1.10
CA PRO A 328 -24.58 -8.16 0.94
C PRO A 328 -24.33 -7.12 2.04
N ILE A 329 -23.16 -6.47 1.99
CA ILE A 329 -22.71 -5.46 2.96
C ILE A 329 -23.45 -4.12 2.83
N ASP A 330 -24.36 -3.98 1.86
CA ASP A 330 -25.31 -2.88 1.76
C ASP A 330 -26.42 -2.97 2.81
N ASN A 331 -26.71 -4.18 3.31
CA ASN A 331 -27.58 -4.40 4.45
C ASN A 331 -26.78 -4.35 5.76
N LYS A 332 -27.11 -3.40 6.66
CA LYS A 332 -26.38 -3.21 7.94
C LYS A 332 -26.27 -4.46 8.82
N LEU A 333 -27.29 -5.34 8.80
CA LEU A 333 -27.26 -6.57 9.60
C LEU A 333 -26.25 -7.56 9.01
N GLU A 334 -26.24 -7.73 7.69
CA GLU A 334 -25.32 -8.61 6.99
C GLU A 334 -23.89 -8.04 6.95
N GLU A 335 -23.75 -6.72 6.79
CA GLU A 335 -22.48 -6.00 6.97
C GLU A 335 -21.87 -6.29 8.34
N LYS A 336 -22.67 -6.16 9.40
CA LYS A 336 -22.22 -6.49 10.76
C LYS A 336 -21.86 -7.97 10.90
N ALA A 337 -22.67 -8.88 10.35
CA ALA A 337 -22.41 -10.30 10.42
C ALA A 337 -21.10 -10.67 9.71
N TRP A 338 -20.85 -10.09 8.53
CA TRP A 338 -19.62 -10.20 7.75
C TRP A 338 -18.40 -9.64 8.50
N GLN A 339 -18.48 -8.41 9.01
CA GLN A 339 -17.41 -7.79 9.79
C GLN A 339 -17.08 -8.59 11.07
N ASP A 340 -18.10 -9.10 11.77
CA ASP A 340 -17.89 -9.96 12.94
C ASP A 340 -17.22 -11.29 12.56
N SER A 341 -17.56 -11.87 11.40
CA SER A 341 -16.91 -13.08 10.88
C SER A 341 -15.46 -12.83 10.50
N TYR A 342 -15.16 -11.71 9.82
CA TYR A 342 -13.80 -11.29 9.51
C TYR A 342 -12.96 -11.05 10.77
N LYS A 343 -13.55 -10.38 11.76
CA LYS A 343 -12.90 -10.17 13.06
C LYS A 343 -12.60 -11.50 13.76
N ALA A 344 -13.53 -12.46 13.74
CA ALA A 344 -13.29 -13.79 14.29
C ALA A 344 -12.16 -14.53 13.55
N ALA A 345 -12.16 -14.48 12.21
CA ALA A 345 -11.11 -15.07 11.37
C ALA A 345 -9.72 -14.53 11.76
N ARG A 346 -9.55 -13.21 11.80
CA ARG A 346 -8.29 -12.58 12.21
C ARG A 346 -7.87 -12.94 13.63
N GLN A 347 -8.81 -12.93 14.58
CA GLN A 347 -8.52 -13.30 15.97
C GLN A 347 -8.01 -14.73 16.08
N VAL A 348 -8.58 -15.65 15.29
CA VAL A 348 -8.14 -17.04 15.23
C VAL A 348 -6.77 -17.14 14.56
N ILE A 349 -6.57 -16.59 13.35
CA ILE A 349 -5.29 -16.68 12.62
C ILE A 349 -4.14 -16.10 13.46
N ASN A 350 -4.35 -14.94 14.08
CA ASN A 350 -3.32 -14.26 14.86
C ASN A 350 -3.13 -14.84 16.28
N SER A 351 -3.84 -15.91 16.65
CA SER A 351 -3.80 -16.48 18.01
C SER A 351 -4.19 -15.48 19.12
N GLU A 352 -5.06 -14.52 18.81
CA GLU A 352 -5.51 -13.49 19.77
C GLU A 352 -6.59 -14.01 20.73
N VAL A 353 -7.22 -15.14 20.40
CA VAL A 353 -8.23 -15.83 21.21
C VAL A 353 -7.81 -17.28 21.41
N LYS A 354 -8.06 -17.87 22.59
CA LYS A 354 -7.75 -19.28 22.87
C LYS A 354 -8.72 -20.22 22.15
N ASP A 355 -8.29 -21.46 21.89
CA ASP A 355 -9.18 -22.51 21.39
C ASP A 355 -10.16 -22.94 22.48
N LEU A 356 -11.43 -22.60 22.27
CA LEU A 356 -12.53 -22.98 23.15
C LEU A 356 -13.13 -24.34 22.78
N THR A 357 -12.76 -24.85 21.61
CA THR A 357 -13.24 -26.11 21.06
C THR A 357 -12.40 -27.31 21.50
N SER A 358 -11.32 -27.10 22.26
CA SER A 358 -10.44 -28.18 22.75
C SER A 358 -9.95 -29.13 21.65
N GLY A 359 -9.63 -28.58 20.47
CA GLY A 359 -9.16 -29.34 19.32
C GLY A 359 -10.28 -29.94 18.45
N ALA A 360 -11.50 -29.38 18.47
CA ALA A 360 -12.54 -29.82 17.54
C ALA A 360 -12.08 -29.62 16.09
N ASN A 361 -12.39 -30.58 15.23
CA ASN A 361 -12.05 -30.56 13.82
C ASN A 361 -13.26 -30.83 12.93
N HIS A 362 -14.44 -31.07 13.52
CA HIS A 362 -15.71 -31.21 12.80
C HIS A 362 -16.81 -30.46 13.54
N PHE A 363 -17.78 -29.95 12.80
CA PHE A 363 -18.99 -29.37 13.36
C PHE A 363 -20.16 -29.56 12.40
N TYR A 364 -21.38 -29.47 12.92
CA TYR A 364 -22.59 -29.35 12.11
C TYR A 364 -23.66 -28.55 12.85
N SER A 365 -24.61 -28.00 12.09
CA SER A 365 -25.78 -27.31 12.61
C SER A 365 -26.87 -28.31 12.98
N ILE A 366 -27.50 -28.15 14.15
CA ILE A 366 -28.64 -28.99 14.54
C ILE A 366 -29.88 -28.83 13.63
N TYR A 367 -29.85 -27.86 12.71
CA TYR A 367 -30.88 -27.68 11.68
C TYR A 367 -30.72 -28.59 10.46
N VAL A 368 -29.60 -29.33 10.36
CA VAL A 368 -29.41 -30.36 9.33
C VAL A 368 -29.47 -31.76 9.94
N SER A 369 -29.68 -32.77 9.09
CA SER A 369 -29.64 -34.17 9.52
C SER A 369 -28.31 -34.49 10.19
N LYS A 370 -28.37 -35.21 11.32
CA LYS A 370 -27.18 -35.63 12.06
C LYS A 370 -26.25 -36.44 11.14
N PRO A 371 -25.00 -36.02 10.93
CA PRO A 371 -24.05 -36.79 10.15
C PRO A 371 -23.69 -38.11 10.85
N ASP A 372 -23.38 -39.15 10.06
CA ASP A 372 -23.04 -40.48 10.62
C ASP A 372 -21.81 -40.45 11.54
N TRP A 373 -20.87 -39.54 11.25
CA TRP A 373 -19.66 -39.35 12.04
C TRP A 373 -19.87 -38.64 13.38
N ALA A 374 -21.05 -38.03 13.60
CA ALA A 374 -21.40 -37.30 14.82
C ALA A 374 -21.88 -38.27 15.91
N GLU A 375 -20.92 -39.05 16.42
CA GLU A 375 -21.04 -39.94 17.57
C GLU A 375 -20.89 -39.15 18.88
N GLU A 376 -21.65 -39.51 19.92
CA GLU A 376 -21.70 -38.71 21.17
C GLU A 376 -20.38 -38.80 21.95
N GLU A 377 -19.62 -39.88 21.79
CA GLU A 377 -18.30 -40.09 22.38
C GLU A 377 -17.25 -39.12 21.82
N LYS A 378 -17.49 -38.59 20.61
CA LYS A 378 -16.60 -37.63 19.93
C LYS A 378 -17.04 -36.19 20.16
N PHE A 379 -18.18 -35.97 20.82
CA PHE A 379 -18.73 -34.65 21.11
C PHE A 379 -17.84 -33.91 22.11
N ILE A 380 -17.60 -32.63 21.85
CA ILE A 380 -16.81 -31.78 22.75
C ILE A 380 -17.72 -30.77 23.43
N PHE A 381 -18.40 -29.93 22.63
CA PHE A 381 -19.31 -28.91 23.15
C PHE A 381 -20.25 -28.40 22.06
N SER A 382 -21.25 -27.65 22.48
CA SER A 382 -22.17 -26.94 21.60
C SER A 382 -22.19 -25.46 21.93
N VAL A 383 -22.35 -24.63 20.91
CA VAL A 383 -22.57 -23.19 21.05
C VAL A 383 -23.60 -22.76 20.01
N ASP A 384 -24.64 -22.08 20.48
CA ASP A 384 -25.82 -21.75 19.67
C ASP A 384 -26.40 -23.03 19.01
N ASN A 385 -26.62 -23.02 17.70
CA ASN A 385 -27.11 -24.15 16.92
C ASN A 385 -26.00 -25.11 16.44
N LEU A 386 -24.74 -24.90 16.81
CA LEU A 386 -23.60 -25.69 16.32
C LEU A 386 -23.12 -26.69 17.37
N ARG A 387 -22.88 -27.94 16.93
CA ARG A 387 -22.23 -28.99 17.74
C ARG A 387 -20.84 -29.30 17.18
N PHE A 388 -19.84 -29.37 18.04
CA PHE A 388 -18.43 -29.56 17.69
C PHE A 388 -17.89 -30.91 18.19
N TYR A 389 -17.06 -31.55 17.36
CA TYR A 389 -16.54 -32.89 17.55
C TYR A 389 -15.05 -32.98 17.20
N LYS A 390 -14.35 -33.96 17.78
CA LYS A 390 -12.95 -34.27 17.46
C LYS A 390 -12.84 -35.71 16.95
N LEU A 391 -12.43 -35.84 15.69
CA LEU A 391 -12.29 -37.10 14.95
C LEU A 391 -10.83 -37.46 14.67
#